data_AF-A0A0R2ER55-F1
#
_entry.id   AF-A0A0R2ER55-F1
#
_cell.length_a   1.000
_cell.length_b   1.000
_cell.length_c   1.000
_cell.angle_alpha   90.00
_cell.angle_beta   90.00
_cell.angle_gamma   90.00
#
_symmetry.space_group_name_H-M   'P 1'
#
loop_
_entity.id
_entity.type
_entity.pdbx_description
1 polymer ?
#
loop_
_entity_poly.entity_id
_entity_poly.type
_entity_poly.pdbx_seq_one_letter_code
_entity_poly.pdbx_strand_id
1 'polypeptide(L)'
;MKTTTLLRTLMISTLILGLTPTALIPAAAAETTSTETVTQPVTATSVTLTSENANIQSGKVLGFKADWLAANTEAALGLINGGTLIFDSSLGDSLSVDTKAFSLDHLRSLLPKAANATGISKVTFPTTAKSLTVGYQAFANNQLTTVELPKSLSGRLVIGDGAFMNNQIETLEVPKNVKTSLTIGNKAFMNNQLETLEFPKTTYSSVIIGDQAFANNHIDKVEFAKFVHADQSYLRVANQISVGGGGICQQCHRQT
;
A
#
# COMPACT_ATOMS: atom_id res chain seq x y z
N MET A 1 65.23 -26.46 -13.00
CA MET A 1 66.13 -27.12 -13.96
C MET A 1 65.50 -28.45 -14.37
N LYS A 2 65.39 -28.67 -15.68
CA LYS A 2 65.18 -29.96 -16.38
C LYS A 2 63.80 -30.63 -16.22
N THR A 3 62.89 -30.52 -17.20
CA THR A 3 62.77 -31.24 -18.52
C THR A 3 61.92 -32.50 -18.41
N THR A 4 60.69 -32.53 -18.98
CA THR A 4 60.27 -33.21 -20.25
C THR A 4 60.04 -34.74 -20.06
N THR A 5 59.17 -35.52 -20.71
CA THR A 5 58.39 -35.46 -21.96
C THR A 5 57.27 -36.51 -21.91
N LEU A 6 56.22 -36.25 -22.69
CA LEU A 6 55.11 -37.09 -23.17
C LEU A 6 55.41 -38.56 -23.55
N LEU A 7 54.37 -39.43 -23.63
CA LEU A 7 53.55 -39.70 -24.85
C LEU A 7 52.95 -41.14 -24.91
N ARG A 8 51.65 -41.21 -25.29
CA ARG A 8 50.98 -42.11 -26.29
C ARG A 8 50.37 -43.51 -25.94
N THR A 9 49.04 -43.59 -26.19
CA THR A 9 48.22 -44.64 -26.91
C THR A 9 48.16 -46.08 -26.34
N LEU A 10 47.12 -46.93 -26.47
CA LEU A 10 46.03 -47.14 -27.45
C LEU A 10 44.90 -48.02 -26.84
N MET A 11 43.70 -47.96 -27.44
CA MET A 11 42.45 -48.73 -27.25
C MET A 11 42.56 -50.27 -27.28
N ILE A 12 41.68 -50.99 -26.54
CA ILE A 12 41.11 -52.29 -26.97
C ILE A 12 39.63 -52.43 -26.53
N SER A 13 38.82 -52.83 -27.50
CA SER A 13 37.40 -53.19 -27.53
C SER A 13 37.05 -54.45 -26.73
N THR A 14 35.83 -54.57 -26.19
CA THR A 14 35.10 -55.85 -26.20
C THR A 14 33.60 -55.63 -26.20
N LEU A 15 32.97 -56.33 -27.15
CA LEU A 15 31.58 -56.39 -27.54
C LEU A 15 30.96 -57.64 -26.86
N ILE A 16 29.84 -57.52 -26.16
CA ILE A 16 29.02 -58.68 -25.78
C ILE A 16 27.55 -58.37 -26.06
N LEU A 17 26.96 -59.19 -26.94
CA LEU A 17 25.53 -59.27 -27.24
C LEU A 17 24.78 -60.04 -26.14
N GLY A 18 23.56 -59.64 -25.83
CA GLY A 18 22.59 -60.40 -25.04
C GLY A 18 21.16 -59.90 -25.26
N LEU A 19 20.29 -60.79 -25.75
CA LEU A 19 18.93 -60.57 -26.23
C LEU A 19 17.87 -60.43 -25.12
N THR A 20 16.67 -60.01 -25.55
CA THR A 20 15.48 -59.46 -24.87
C THR A 20 14.69 -60.44 -23.94
N PRO A 21 13.64 -59.99 -23.21
CA PRO A 21 12.31 -59.87 -23.83
C PRO A 21 11.47 -58.63 -23.43
N THR A 22 10.85 -58.07 -24.47
CA THR A 22 9.49 -57.54 -24.62
C THR A 22 8.61 -57.29 -23.37
N ALA A 23 8.18 -56.03 -23.20
CA ALA A 23 6.90 -55.71 -22.56
C ALA A 23 6.26 -54.48 -23.26
N LEU A 24 4.93 -54.55 -23.36
CA LEU A 24 4.02 -53.81 -24.23
C LEU A 24 4.03 -52.26 -24.08
N ILE A 25 3.74 -51.59 -25.19
CA ILE A 25 3.28 -50.21 -25.28
C ILE A 25 1.77 -50.16 -24.96
N PRO A 26 1.27 -49.09 -24.31
CA PRO A 26 0.22 -48.28 -24.95
C PRO A 26 0.64 -46.79 -24.94
N ALA A 27 0.74 -46.16 -26.10
CA ALA A 27 -0.31 -45.40 -26.77
C ALA A 27 -0.48 -44.00 -26.14
N ALA A 28 -0.01 -43.03 -26.92
CA ALA A 28 -0.12 -41.58 -26.80
C ALA A 28 -1.26 -41.04 -25.93
N ALA A 29 -0.90 -40.21 -24.95
CA ALA A 29 -1.69 -39.06 -24.56
C ALA A 29 -0.91 -37.81 -24.97
N ALA A 30 -1.53 -36.96 -25.79
CA ALA A 30 -0.97 -35.68 -26.19
C ALA A 30 -0.83 -34.79 -24.95
N GLU A 31 0.40 -34.52 -24.53
CA GLU A 31 0.68 -33.46 -23.59
C GLU A 31 0.51 -32.13 -24.32
N THR A 32 -0.62 -31.48 -24.07
CA THR A 32 -0.80 -30.07 -24.35
C THR A 32 0.25 -29.31 -23.57
N THR A 33 1.23 -28.75 -24.29
CA THR A 33 2.15 -27.73 -23.78
C THR A 33 1.34 -26.57 -23.23
N SER A 34 1.10 -26.56 -21.92
CA SER A 34 0.74 -25.35 -21.19
C SER A 34 1.98 -24.47 -21.18
N THR A 35 1.96 -23.41 -21.98
CA THR A 35 2.87 -22.29 -21.82
C THR A 35 2.64 -21.69 -20.44
N GLU A 36 3.36 -22.19 -19.44
CA GLU A 36 3.57 -21.45 -18.21
C GLU A 36 4.38 -20.22 -18.59
N THR A 37 3.68 -19.09 -18.76
CA THR A 37 4.30 -17.78 -18.63
C THR A 37 4.90 -17.73 -17.24
N VAL A 38 6.22 -17.95 -17.17
CA VAL A 38 7.06 -17.62 -16.03
C VAL A 38 6.88 -16.12 -15.79
N THR A 39 5.95 -15.76 -14.89
CA THR A 39 5.82 -14.41 -14.38
C THR A 39 7.07 -14.16 -13.53
N GLN A 40 8.06 -13.50 -14.13
CA GLN A 40 9.13 -12.92 -13.35
C GLN A 40 8.53 -12.06 -12.22
N PRO A 41 9.13 -12.05 -11.02
CA PRO A 41 8.67 -11.17 -9.94
C PRO A 41 8.69 -9.74 -10.48
N VAL A 42 7.52 -9.11 -10.53
CA VAL A 42 7.36 -7.73 -10.96
C VAL A 42 8.27 -6.90 -10.08
N THR A 43 9.33 -6.31 -10.64
CA THR A 43 10.18 -5.36 -9.93
C THR A 43 9.27 -4.26 -9.41
N ALA A 44 9.19 -4.10 -8.09
CA ALA A 44 8.30 -3.15 -7.44
C ALA A 44 8.59 -1.73 -7.96
N THR A 45 7.76 -1.26 -8.88
CA THR A 45 7.98 0.03 -9.55
C THR A 45 7.69 1.13 -8.54
N SER A 46 8.67 1.98 -8.28
CA SER A 46 8.52 3.13 -7.41
C SER A 46 8.43 4.40 -8.25
N VAL A 47 7.40 5.21 -8.02
CA VAL A 47 7.20 6.48 -8.71
C VAL A 47 7.15 7.60 -7.69
N THR A 48 8.03 8.58 -7.88
CA THR A 48 8.10 9.77 -7.04
C THR A 48 7.25 10.89 -7.64
N LEU A 49 6.27 11.35 -6.87
CA LEU A 49 5.46 12.52 -7.14
C LEU A 49 6.14 13.78 -6.56
N THR A 50 6.50 14.71 -7.41
CA THR A 50 7.17 15.98 -7.10
C THR A 50 6.30 17.16 -7.53
N SER A 51 6.67 18.38 -7.15
CA SER A 51 6.00 19.59 -7.65
C SER A 51 6.06 19.74 -9.19
N GLU A 52 7.03 19.08 -9.84
CA GLU A 52 7.20 19.15 -11.30
C GLU A 52 6.21 18.24 -12.04
N ASN A 53 5.85 17.08 -11.48
CA ASN A 53 5.00 16.09 -12.14
C ASN A 53 3.59 15.95 -11.52
N ALA A 54 3.33 16.57 -10.37
CA ALA A 54 2.02 16.58 -9.75
C ALA A 54 1.06 17.57 -10.45
N ASN A 55 -0.18 17.12 -10.67
CA ASN A 55 -1.28 18.02 -10.99
C ASN A 55 -1.77 18.67 -9.68
N ILE A 56 -1.45 19.94 -9.49
CA ILE A 56 -1.79 20.69 -8.28
C ILE A 56 -2.77 21.81 -8.63
N GLN A 57 -3.92 21.83 -7.95
CA GLN A 57 -4.92 22.90 -8.08
C GLN A 57 -5.33 23.38 -6.70
N SER A 58 -5.35 24.70 -6.50
CA SER A 58 -5.68 25.33 -5.22
C SER A 58 -4.91 24.74 -4.01
N GLY A 59 -3.64 24.37 -4.22
CA GLY A 59 -2.77 23.79 -3.19
C GLY A 59 -3.04 22.32 -2.85
N LYS A 60 -3.85 21.62 -3.65
CA LYS A 60 -4.14 20.19 -3.48
C LYS A 60 -3.55 19.38 -4.62
N VAL A 61 -3.05 18.20 -4.32
CA VAL A 61 -2.59 17.21 -5.30
C VAL A 61 -3.79 16.43 -5.81
N LEU A 62 -4.09 16.57 -7.11
CA LEU A 62 -5.19 15.88 -7.78
C LEU A 62 -4.73 14.59 -8.48
N GLY A 63 -3.42 14.37 -8.62
CA GLY A 63 -2.85 13.22 -9.33
C GLY A 63 -1.56 13.60 -10.05
N PHE A 64 -1.23 12.88 -11.11
CA PHE A 64 -0.14 13.22 -12.03
C PHE A 64 -0.61 14.21 -13.10
N LYS A 65 0.31 15.01 -13.64
CA LYS A 65 0.05 15.79 -14.86
C LYS A 65 -0.11 14.85 -16.06
N ALA A 66 -0.98 15.24 -16.99
CA ALA A 66 -1.31 14.42 -18.16
C ALA A 66 -0.12 14.22 -19.12
N ASP A 67 0.71 15.25 -19.30
CA ASP A 67 1.94 15.20 -20.09
C ASP A 67 2.97 14.24 -19.48
N TRP A 68 3.12 14.24 -18.15
CA TRP A 68 3.98 13.29 -17.45
C TRP A 68 3.50 11.85 -17.64
N LEU A 69 2.20 11.58 -17.51
CA LEU A 69 1.63 10.24 -17.73
C LEU A 69 1.85 9.74 -19.17
N ALA A 70 1.70 10.63 -20.15
CA ALA A 70 1.96 10.32 -21.56
C ALA A 70 3.43 9.97 -21.81
N ALA A 71 4.35 10.69 -21.16
CA ALA A 71 5.80 10.44 -21.30
C ALA A 71 6.29 9.23 -20.49
N ASN A 72 5.58 8.82 -19.42
CA ASN A 72 6.03 7.82 -18.45
C ASN A 72 5.03 6.67 -18.28
N THR A 73 4.39 6.24 -19.37
CA THR A 73 3.30 5.25 -19.33
C THR A 73 3.72 3.92 -18.68
N GLU A 74 4.93 3.42 -18.95
CA GLU A 74 5.40 2.15 -18.36
C GLU A 74 5.58 2.26 -16.85
N ALA A 75 6.19 3.35 -16.36
CA ALA A 75 6.33 3.61 -14.94
C ALA A 75 4.97 3.79 -14.25
N ALA A 76 4.04 4.50 -14.91
CA ALA A 76 2.69 4.69 -14.41
C ALA A 76 1.90 3.36 -14.36
N LEU A 77 2.07 2.48 -15.35
CA LEU A 77 1.49 1.13 -15.35
C LEU A 77 2.12 0.24 -14.28
N GLY A 78 3.44 0.31 -14.08
CA GLY A 78 4.12 -0.41 -13.00
C GLY A 78 3.64 0.04 -11.63
N LEU A 79 3.44 1.35 -11.43
CA LEU A 79 2.92 1.92 -10.19
C LEU A 79 1.56 1.33 -9.80
N ILE A 80 0.61 1.34 -10.73
CA ILE A 80 -0.76 0.90 -10.47
C ILE A 80 -0.93 -0.63 -10.51
N ASN A 81 0.11 -1.39 -10.80
CA ASN A 81 0.14 -2.85 -10.72
C ASN A 81 0.98 -3.30 -9.51
N GLY A 82 0.71 -2.70 -8.35
CA GLY A 82 1.37 -3.04 -7.09
C GLY A 82 2.68 -2.31 -6.83
N GLY A 83 2.91 -1.16 -7.47
CA GLY A 83 4.06 -0.30 -7.20
C GLY A 83 3.89 0.61 -5.98
N THR A 84 4.94 1.40 -5.72
CA THR A 84 5.03 2.35 -4.60
C THR A 84 4.91 3.79 -5.09
N LEU A 85 3.97 4.54 -4.50
CA LEU A 85 3.84 5.99 -4.70
C LEU A 85 4.59 6.76 -3.62
N ILE A 86 5.56 7.57 -4.01
CA ILE A 86 6.37 8.36 -3.08
C ILE A 86 6.03 9.83 -3.27
N PHE A 87 5.46 10.49 -2.26
CA PHE A 87 5.31 11.94 -2.25
C PHE A 87 6.62 12.58 -1.79
N ASP A 88 7.19 13.43 -2.63
CA ASP A 88 8.43 14.13 -2.34
C ASP A 88 8.24 15.42 -1.53
N SER A 89 9.29 15.82 -0.82
CA SER A 89 9.36 17.05 -0.03
C SER A 89 9.13 18.33 -0.84
N SER A 90 9.35 18.32 -2.16
CA SER A 90 9.02 19.44 -3.06
C SER A 90 7.54 19.82 -3.09
N LEU A 91 6.64 18.94 -2.58
CA LEU A 91 5.21 19.21 -2.46
C LEU A 91 4.86 20.08 -1.24
N GLY A 92 5.86 20.46 -0.44
CA GLY A 92 5.74 21.43 0.65
C GLY A 92 5.36 20.83 2.00
N ASP A 93 5.42 21.70 3.02
CA ASP A 93 5.24 21.29 4.43
C ASP A 93 3.78 21.02 4.82
N SER A 94 2.83 21.52 4.03
CA SER A 94 1.38 21.33 4.25
C SER A 94 0.78 20.60 3.05
N LEU A 95 0.92 19.28 3.05
CA LEU A 95 0.48 18.44 1.95
C LEU A 95 -1.03 18.19 2.04
N SER A 96 -1.73 18.40 0.92
CA SER A 96 -3.13 18.03 0.78
C SER A 96 -3.32 17.19 -0.48
N VAL A 97 -3.83 15.98 -0.33
CA VAL A 97 -4.25 15.10 -1.43
C VAL A 97 -5.75 15.30 -1.64
N ASP A 98 -6.19 15.59 -2.86
CA ASP A 98 -7.59 15.86 -3.16
C ASP A 98 -8.45 14.58 -3.19
N THR A 99 -9.74 14.81 -3.27
CA THR A 99 -10.80 13.83 -3.47
C THR A 99 -10.47 12.91 -4.63
N LYS A 100 -10.48 11.59 -4.36
CA LYS A 100 -10.27 10.51 -5.33
C LYS A 100 -8.95 10.57 -6.12
N ALA A 101 -8.01 11.45 -5.77
CA ALA A 101 -6.81 11.75 -6.55
C ALA A 101 -6.01 10.50 -6.98
N PHE A 102 -5.94 9.48 -6.12
CA PHE A 102 -5.27 8.21 -6.37
C PHE A 102 -6.17 7.00 -6.07
N SER A 103 -7.50 7.17 -6.16
CA SER A 103 -8.43 6.05 -6.13
C SER A 103 -8.18 5.15 -7.34
N LEU A 104 -8.40 3.84 -7.21
CA LEU A 104 -8.16 2.91 -8.32
C LEU A 104 -8.95 3.31 -9.58
N ASP A 105 -10.22 3.68 -9.43
CA ASP A 105 -11.07 4.09 -10.54
C ASP A 105 -10.52 5.34 -11.25
N HIS A 106 -10.03 6.32 -10.48
CA HIS A 106 -9.41 7.50 -11.07
C HIS A 106 -8.12 7.14 -11.82
N LEU A 107 -7.23 6.36 -11.22
CA LEU A 107 -5.98 5.93 -11.85
C LEU A 107 -6.23 5.15 -13.15
N ARG A 108 -7.22 4.25 -13.15
CA ARG A 108 -7.64 3.52 -14.36
C ARG A 108 -8.20 4.44 -15.44
N SER A 109 -8.92 5.50 -15.06
CA SER A 109 -9.46 6.47 -16.03
C SER A 109 -8.37 7.30 -16.71
N LEU A 110 -7.25 7.53 -16.03
CA LEU A 110 -6.12 8.29 -16.57
C LEU A 110 -5.21 7.46 -17.48
N LEU A 111 -5.30 6.13 -17.40
CA LEU A 111 -4.42 5.20 -18.11
C LEU A 111 -5.27 4.14 -18.82
N PRO A 112 -5.63 4.31 -20.10
CA PRO A 112 -6.50 3.36 -20.80
C PRO A 112 -5.97 1.91 -20.80
N LYS A 113 -4.64 1.73 -20.79
CA LYS A 113 -3.97 0.41 -20.67
C LYS A 113 -4.08 -0.23 -19.29
N ALA A 114 -4.65 0.47 -18.31
CA ALA A 114 -4.77 0.06 -16.93
C ALA A 114 -6.13 -0.56 -16.58
N ALA A 115 -6.99 -0.87 -17.54
CA ALA A 115 -8.36 -1.32 -17.25
C ALA A 115 -8.43 -2.48 -16.22
N ASN A 116 -7.43 -3.37 -16.23
CA ASN A 116 -7.31 -4.50 -15.32
C ASN A 116 -6.26 -4.30 -14.20
N ALA A 117 -5.67 -3.10 -14.09
CA ALA A 117 -4.67 -2.81 -13.08
C ALA A 117 -5.24 -2.98 -11.68
N THR A 118 -4.48 -3.56 -10.77
CA THR A 118 -5.00 -3.99 -9.46
C THR A 118 -4.91 -2.89 -8.40
N GLY A 119 -4.09 -1.86 -8.60
CA GLY A 119 -3.92 -0.71 -7.72
C GLY A 119 -2.50 -0.60 -7.15
N ILE A 120 -2.26 0.53 -6.48
CA ILE A 120 -0.99 0.82 -5.80
C ILE A 120 -0.87 -0.07 -4.55
N SER A 121 0.35 -0.53 -4.21
CA SER A 121 0.60 -1.37 -3.03
C SER A 121 1.16 -0.62 -1.82
N LYS A 122 1.85 0.51 -2.05
CA LYS A 122 2.44 1.30 -0.98
C LYS A 122 2.38 2.79 -1.29
N VAL A 123 2.14 3.60 -0.25
CA VAL A 123 2.27 5.04 -0.32
C VAL A 123 3.17 5.56 0.80
N THR A 124 4.07 6.47 0.46
CA THR A 124 4.92 7.16 1.43
C THR A 124 4.76 8.67 1.30
N PHE A 125 4.52 9.34 2.42
CA PHE A 125 4.42 10.80 2.47
C PHE A 125 5.76 11.46 2.84
N PRO A 126 5.97 12.76 2.51
CA PRO A 126 7.25 13.41 2.76
C PRO A 126 7.57 13.43 4.25
N THR A 127 8.75 12.95 4.64
CA THR A 127 9.14 12.86 6.05
C THR A 127 9.20 14.22 6.76
N THR A 128 9.35 15.30 5.99
CA THR A 128 9.44 16.69 6.44
C THR A 128 8.09 17.36 6.65
N ALA A 129 7.02 16.83 6.03
CA ALA A 129 5.70 17.47 6.05
C ALA A 129 5.20 17.65 7.49
N LYS A 130 4.73 18.87 7.79
CA LYS A 130 4.24 19.28 9.11
C LYS A 130 2.75 19.06 9.25
N SER A 131 2.00 19.09 8.15
CA SER A 131 0.57 18.78 8.10
C SER A 131 0.24 17.91 6.90
N LEU A 132 -0.70 16.99 7.08
CA LEU A 132 -1.20 16.13 6.01
C LEU A 132 -2.74 16.12 6.02
N THR A 133 -3.31 16.39 4.86
CA THR A 133 -4.73 16.16 4.57
C THR A 133 -4.84 15.15 3.43
N VAL A 134 -5.58 14.07 3.64
CA VAL A 134 -5.93 13.09 2.62
C VAL A 134 -7.43 13.19 2.38
N GLY A 135 -7.85 13.54 1.17
CA GLY A 135 -9.23 13.85 0.82
C GLY A 135 -10.16 12.64 0.77
N TYR A 136 -11.43 12.92 0.47
CA TYR A 136 -12.49 11.92 0.32
C TYR A 136 -12.09 10.83 -0.69
N GLN A 137 -12.08 9.57 -0.28
CA GLN A 137 -11.72 8.42 -1.13
C GLN A 137 -10.39 8.56 -1.89
N ALA A 138 -9.45 9.38 -1.42
CA ALA A 138 -8.24 9.73 -2.17
C ALA A 138 -7.40 8.51 -2.59
N PHE A 139 -7.44 7.41 -1.84
CA PHE A 139 -6.73 6.15 -2.10
C PHE A 139 -7.66 4.93 -2.03
N ALA A 140 -8.97 5.12 -2.18
CA ALA A 140 -9.93 4.03 -2.06
C ALA A 140 -9.75 2.96 -3.16
N ASN A 141 -10.09 1.71 -2.80
CA ASN A 141 -10.11 0.55 -3.69
C ASN A 141 -8.75 0.17 -4.31
N ASN A 142 -7.64 0.42 -3.64
CA ASN A 142 -6.31 -0.03 -4.08
C ASN A 142 -5.91 -1.34 -3.38
N GLN A 143 -4.63 -1.71 -3.44
CA GLN A 143 -4.06 -2.85 -2.72
C GLN A 143 -3.02 -2.37 -1.69
N LEU A 144 -3.24 -1.20 -1.09
CA LEU A 144 -2.27 -0.63 -0.17
C LEU A 144 -2.10 -1.58 1.02
N THR A 145 -0.90 -2.10 1.23
CA THR A 145 -0.51 -2.83 2.45
C THR A 145 0.19 -1.91 3.44
N THR A 146 0.84 -0.86 2.93
CA THR A 146 1.63 0.08 3.73
C THR A 146 1.29 1.53 3.41
N VAL A 147 1.06 2.32 4.46
CA VAL A 147 0.91 3.78 4.40
C VAL A 147 1.92 4.41 5.38
N GLU A 148 2.97 5.02 4.86
CA GLU A 148 3.97 5.72 5.69
C GLU A 148 3.61 7.19 5.84
N LEU A 149 3.12 7.56 7.02
CA LEU A 149 2.80 8.94 7.38
C LEU A 149 4.06 9.77 7.64
N PRO A 150 3.99 11.12 7.53
CA PRO A 150 5.16 11.98 7.78
C PRO A 150 5.69 11.85 9.21
N LYS A 151 6.98 11.50 9.34
CA LYS A 151 7.64 11.37 10.67
C LYS A 151 7.71 12.68 11.44
N SER A 152 7.81 13.81 10.72
CA SER A 152 7.87 15.15 11.31
C SER A 152 6.50 15.82 11.47
N LEU A 153 5.40 15.07 11.34
CA LEU A 153 4.05 15.65 11.42
C LEU A 153 3.83 16.24 12.81
N SER A 154 3.67 17.56 12.86
CA SER A 154 3.53 18.32 14.10
C SER A 154 2.26 19.16 14.17
N GLY A 155 1.67 19.46 13.02
CA GLY A 155 0.42 20.19 12.86
C GLY A 155 -0.77 19.23 12.85
N ARG A 156 -1.54 19.26 11.77
CA ARG A 156 -2.79 18.49 11.63
C ARG A 156 -2.58 17.22 10.81
N LEU A 157 -3.26 16.15 11.21
CA LEU A 157 -3.47 14.96 10.40
C LEU A 157 -4.97 14.80 10.15
N VAL A 158 -5.37 14.94 8.89
CA VAL A 158 -6.76 14.78 8.46
C VAL A 158 -6.83 13.69 7.41
N ILE A 159 -7.41 12.56 7.78
CA ILE A 159 -7.76 11.48 6.88
C ILE A 159 -9.26 11.58 6.63
N GLY A 160 -9.65 11.91 5.41
CA GLY A 160 -11.03 12.15 5.02
C GLY A 160 -11.87 10.88 4.93
N ASP A 161 -13.16 11.07 4.70
CA ASP A 161 -14.14 9.99 4.59
C ASP A 161 -13.74 9.00 3.47
N GLY A 162 -13.72 7.71 3.81
CA GLY A 162 -13.34 6.62 2.92
C GLY A 162 -11.94 6.73 2.30
N ALA A 163 -11.05 7.59 2.81
CA ALA A 163 -9.76 7.91 2.18
C ALA A 163 -8.92 6.68 1.79
N PHE A 164 -8.89 5.66 2.65
CA PHE A 164 -8.18 4.40 2.45
C PHE A 164 -9.13 3.18 2.49
N MET A 165 -10.42 3.38 2.24
CA MET A 165 -11.41 2.30 2.23
C MET A 165 -11.08 1.23 1.17
N ASN A 166 -11.36 -0.04 1.47
CA ASN A 166 -11.14 -1.19 0.59
C ASN A 166 -9.66 -1.28 0.14
N ASN A 167 -8.77 -1.52 1.10
CA ASN A 167 -7.35 -1.74 0.87
C ASN A 167 -6.90 -2.98 1.68
N GLN A 168 -5.59 -3.20 1.84
CA GLN A 168 -5.00 -4.34 2.55
C GLN A 168 -4.07 -3.87 3.68
N ILE A 169 -4.34 -2.70 4.28
CA ILE A 169 -3.42 -2.08 5.24
C ILE A 169 -3.43 -2.89 6.53
N GLU A 170 -2.26 -3.37 6.95
CA GLU A 170 -2.09 -4.23 8.14
C GLU A 170 -1.78 -3.44 9.41
N THR A 171 -1.04 -2.34 9.27
CA THR A 171 -0.58 -1.53 10.40
C THR A 171 -0.78 -0.06 10.14
N LEU A 172 -1.23 0.68 11.16
CA LEU A 172 -1.27 2.14 11.12
C LEU A 172 -0.62 2.73 12.38
N GLU A 173 0.55 3.33 12.21
CA GLU A 173 1.23 4.10 13.25
C GLU A 173 0.92 5.59 13.06
N VAL A 174 0.21 6.20 14.03
CA VAL A 174 -0.03 7.64 14.02
C VAL A 174 1.23 8.36 14.56
N PRO A 175 1.78 9.38 13.85
CA PRO A 175 3.03 10.03 14.26
C PRO A 175 2.98 10.63 15.67
N LYS A 176 4.04 10.41 16.46
CA LYS A 176 4.13 10.83 17.89
C LYS A 176 4.09 12.34 18.14
N ASN A 177 4.21 13.16 17.10
CA ASN A 177 4.35 14.60 17.26
C ASN A 177 3.12 15.38 16.85
N VAL A 178 2.00 14.74 16.46
CA VAL A 178 0.77 15.47 16.08
C VAL A 178 0.27 16.27 17.28
N LYS A 179 0.34 17.60 17.22
CA LYS A 179 0.00 18.46 18.37
C LYS A 179 -1.38 19.07 18.29
N THR A 180 -1.89 19.35 17.08
CA THR A 180 -3.09 20.20 16.94
C THR A 180 -4.36 19.37 16.82
N SER A 181 -4.52 18.62 15.73
CA SER A 181 -5.76 17.91 15.45
C SER A 181 -5.49 16.59 14.74
N LEU A 182 -6.21 15.57 15.18
CA LEU A 182 -6.34 14.29 14.50
C LEU A 182 -7.78 14.10 14.05
N THR A 183 -7.98 13.90 12.75
CA THR A 183 -9.29 13.61 12.19
C THR A 183 -9.17 12.36 11.32
N ILE A 184 -9.99 11.37 11.62
CA ILE A 184 -10.17 10.16 10.82
C ILE A 184 -11.65 10.12 10.47
N GLY A 185 -11.96 10.29 9.19
CA GLY A 185 -13.31 10.42 8.67
C GLY A 185 -14.12 9.12 8.72
N ASN A 186 -15.38 9.22 8.30
CA ASN A 186 -16.28 8.08 8.22
C ASN A 186 -15.71 7.03 7.26
N LYS A 187 -15.72 5.76 7.68
CA LYS A 187 -15.23 4.64 6.87
C LYS A 187 -13.79 4.79 6.34
N ALA A 188 -12.98 5.69 6.91
CA ALA A 188 -11.67 6.07 6.37
C ALA A 188 -10.75 4.88 6.09
N PHE A 189 -10.77 3.86 6.95
CA PHE A 189 -10.02 2.62 6.83
C PHE A 189 -10.95 1.39 6.82
N MET A 190 -12.22 1.55 6.45
CA MET A 190 -13.15 0.42 6.36
C MET A 190 -12.65 -0.62 5.34
N ASN A 191 -12.85 -1.92 5.63
CA ASN A 191 -12.43 -3.03 4.79
C ASN A 191 -10.93 -2.98 4.49
N ASN A 192 -10.14 -3.09 5.55
CA ASN A 192 -8.68 -3.24 5.50
C ASN A 192 -8.30 -4.47 6.34
N GLN A 193 -6.99 -4.67 6.57
CA GLN A 193 -6.47 -5.79 7.35
C GLN A 193 -5.81 -5.32 8.65
N LEU A 194 -6.22 -4.16 9.18
CA LEU A 194 -5.52 -3.57 10.32
C LEU A 194 -5.54 -4.55 11.49
N GLU A 195 -4.37 -4.98 11.94
CA GLU A 195 -4.16 -5.79 13.15
C GLU A 195 -3.69 -4.92 14.31
N THR A 196 -2.91 -3.89 13.99
CA THR A 196 -2.37 -2.93 14.96
C THR A 196 -2.72 -1.50 14.58
N LEU A 197 -3.28 -0.78 15.55
CA LEU A 197 -3.56 0.65 15.47
C LEU A 197 -3.05 1.32 16.74
N GLU A 198 -1.95 2.05 16.62
CA GLU A 198 -1.33 2.73 17.74
C GLU A 198 -1.53 4.24 17.65
N PHE A 199 -2.25 4.78 18.63
CA PHE A 199 -2.27 6.21 18.88
C PHE A 199 -1.14 6.56 19.85
N PRO A 200 -0.31 7.56 19.55
CA PRO A 200 0.74 7.96 20.45
C PRO A 200 0.15 8.52 21.75
N LYS A 201 0.89 8.33 22.86
CA LYS A 201 0.55 8.92 24.17
C LYS A 201 0.86 10.42 24.15
N THR A 202 0.04 11.19 23.44
CA THR A 202 0.23 12.62 23.26
C THR A 202 -1.07 13.35 23.55
N THR A 203 -0.95 14.64 23.84
CA THR A 203 -2.09 15.51 24.09
C THR A 203 -2.49 16.19 22.79
N TYR A 204 -3.47 15.60 22.10
CA TYR A 204 -4.14 16.26 20.97
C TYR A 204 -5.04 17.39 21.49
N SER A 205 -5.09 18.53 20.78
CA SER A 205 -6.11 19.54 21.08
C SER A 205 -7.51 19.12 20.62
N SER A 206 -7.60 18.27 19.59
CA SER A 206 -8.87 17.72 19.09
C SER A 206 -8.65 16.36 18.45
N VAL A 207 -9.55 15.42 18.74
CA VAL A 207 -9.61 14.11 18.07
C VAL A 207 -11.03 13.85 17.61
N ILE A 208 -11.17 13.61 16.30
CA ILE A 208 -12.43 13.26 15.65
C ILE A 208 -12.25 11.93 14.95
N ILE A 209 -13.06 10.95 15.33
CA ILE A 209 -13.13 9.63 14.68
C ILE A 209 -14.56 9.43 14.18
N GLY A 210 -14.69 9.29 12.87
CA GLY A 210 -15.96 9.12 12.18
C GLY A 210 -16.55 7.73 12.32
N ASP A 211 -17.81 7.61 11.91
CA ASP A 211 -18.59 6.38 11.97
C ASP A 211 -17.91 5.29 11.12
N GLN A 212 -17.82 4.09 11.70
CA GLN A 212 -17.26 2.90 11.03
C GLN A 212 -15.85 3.13 10.45
N ALA A 213 -15.08 4.08 10.98
CA ALA A 213 -13.75 4.44 10.46
C ALA A 213 -12.83 3.24 10.29
N PHE A 214 -12.96 2.23 11.16
CA PHE A 214 -12.15 1.00 11.15
C PHE A 214 -12.98 -0.29 11.04
N ALA A 215 -14.22 -0.19 10.54
CA ALA A 215 -15.08 -1.37 10.40
C ALA A 215 -14.46 -2.40 9.43
N ASN A 216 -14.71 -3.68 9.68
CA ASN A 216 -14.19 -4.79 8.86
C ASN A 216 -12.66 -4.75 8.74
N ASN A 217 -11.98 -4.71 9.88
CA ASN A 217 -10.55 -4.91 10.06
C ASN A 217 -10.30 -6.08 11.03
N HIS A 218 -9.04 -6.34 11.37
CA HIS A 218 -8.62 -7.35 12.35
C HIS A 218 -8.23 -6.74 13.71
N ILE A 219 -8.56 -5.46 13.95
CA ILE A 219 -8.34 -4.82 15.24
C ILE A 219 -9.44 -5.21 16.23
N ASP A 220 -9.05 -5.68 17.40
CA ASP A 220 -9.98 -6.05 18.48
C ASP A 220 -10.30 -4.87 19.41
N LYS A 221 -9.39 -3.88 19.49
CA LYS A 221 -9.50 -2.74 20.39
C LYS A 221 -8.83 -1.51 19.80
N VAL A 222 -9.42 -0.35 20.08
CA VAL A 222 -8.75 0.95 19.91
C VAL A 222 -8.53 1.55 21.29
N GLU A 223 -7.27 1.69 21.69
CA GLU A 223 -6.91 2.40 22.91
C GLU A 223 -6.60 3.85 22.61
N PHE A 224 -7.51 4.71 23.04
CA PHE A 224 -7.23 6.12 23.14
C PHE A 224 -6.45 6.35 24.43
N ALA A 225 -5.12 6.50 24.31
CA ALA A 225 -4.31 6.95 25.44
C ALA A 225 -4.97 8.20 26.04
N LYS A 226 -5.14 8.24 27.36
CA LYS A 226 -5.81 9.31 28.11
C LYS A 226 -5.51 10.66 27.46
N PHE A 227 -6.50 11.21 26.75
CA PHE A 227 -6.40 12.56 26.22
C PHE A 227 -6.50 13.49 27.42
N VAL A 228 -5.34 13.83 28.00
CA VAL A 228 -5.29 14.71 29.17
C VAL A 228 -5.51 16.13 28.67
N HIS A 229 -6.77 16.53 28.52
CA HIS A 229 -7.19 17.92 28.55
C HIS A 229 -8.37 18.08 29.50
N ALA A 230 -8.36 19.19 30.25
CA ALA A 230 -9.23 19.49 31.39
C ALA A 230 -10.72 19.67 31.03
N ASP A 231 -11.09 19.51 29.77
CA ASP A 231 -12.47 19.54 29.30
C ASP A 231 -12.66 18.48 28.20
N GLN A 232 -13.45 17.45 28.50
CA GLN A 232 -13.77 16.34 27.60
C GLN A 232 -14.66 16.76 26.41
N SER A 233 -14.98 18.05 26.26
CA SER A 233 -15.82 18.63 25.19
C SER A 233 -15.23 18.50 23.77
N TYR A 234 -13.91 18.33 23.65
CA TYR A 234 -13.21 18.24 22.36
C TYR A 234 -13.01 16.81 21.84
N LEU A 235 -13.38 15.81 22.64
CA LEU A 235 -13.37 14.41 22.19
C LEU A 235 -14.70 14.06 21.51
N ARG A 236 -14.70 14.05 20.17
CA ARG A 236 -15.85 13.59 19.38
C ARG A 236 -15.51 12.25 18.74
N VAL A 237 -15.71 11.21 19.53
CA VAL A 237 -15.72 9.84 19.04
C VAL A 237 -17.15 9.51 18.63
N ALA A 238 -17.34 9.11 17.37
CA ALA A 238 -18.59 8.54 16.91
C ALA A 238 -19.14 7.51 17.91
N ASN A 239 -20.45 7.52 18.16
CA ASN A 239 -21.13 6.66 19.14
C ASN A 239 -20.95 5.15 18.88
N GLN A 240 -20.44 4.77 17.70
CA GLN A 240 -20.08 3.40 17.35
C GLN A 240 -18.79 3.39 16.51
N ILE A 241 -17.62 3.32 17.16
CA ILE A 241 -16.45 2.79 16.46
C ILE A 241 -16.73 1.29 16.31
N SER A 242 -17.11 0.85 15.11
CA SER A 242 -17.06 -0.57 14.79
C SER A 242 -15.60 -0.94 14.55
N VAL A 243 -15.09 -1.81 15.40
CA VAL A 243 -13.80 -2.51 15.24
C VAL A 243 -14.12 -3.93 14.75
N GLY A 244 -13.14 -4.78 14.45
CA GLY A 244 -13.31 -6.06 13.74
C GLY A 244 -14.45 -6.97 14.24
N GLY A 245 -14.93 -7.86 13.35
CA GLY A 245 -15.84 -8.96 13.71
C GLY A 245 -17.34 -8.63 13.87
N GLY A 246 -17.82 -7.52 13.29
CA GLY A 246 -19.23 -7.09 13.44
C GLY A 246 -19.59 -6.60 14.85
N GLY A 247 -18.58 -6.48 15.74
CA GLY A 247 -18.71 -5.91 17.07
C GLY A 247 -18.65 -4.39 17.03
N ILE A 248 -19.53 -3.75 17.80
CA ILE A 248 -19.34 -2.37 18.24
C ILE A 248 -18.23 -2.38 19.28
N CYS A 249 -17.25 -1.47 19.22
CA CYS A 249 -16.22 -1.30 20.24
C CYS A 249 -16.87 -1.12 21.62
N GLN A 250 -16.96 -2.19 22.41
CA GLN A 250 -17.59 -2.15 23.74
C GLN A 250 -16.71 -1.44 24.77
N GLN A 251 -15.41 -1.30 24.51
CA GLN A 251 -14.44 -0.61 25.36
C GLN A 251 -13.94 0.72 24.78
N CYS A 252 -14.72 1.37 23.93
CA CYS A 252 -14.54 2.80 23.66
C CYS A 252 -15.09 3.60 24.85
N HIS A 253 -14.67 3.23 26.06
CA HIS A 253 -15.07 3.89 27.27
C HIS A 253 -14.37 5.25 27.31
N ARG A 254 -15.19 6.29 27.32
CA ARG A 254 -14.86 7.58 27.92
C ARG A 254 -14.43 7.28 29.36
N GLN A 255 -13.16 7.00 29.60
CA GLN A 255 -12.64 6.89 30.96
C GLN A 255 -12.69 8.30 31.55
N THR A 256 -13.69 8.50 32.40
CA THR A 256 -13.90 9.71 33.22
C THR A 256 -12.68 10.02 34.06
#